data_AF-A0A8T4T0F2-F1
#
_entry.id   AF-A0A8T4T0F2-F1
#
_cell.length_a   1.000
_cell.length_b   1.000
_cell.length_c   1.000
_cell.angle_alpha   90.00
_cell.angle_beta   90.00
_cell.angle_gamma   90.00
#
_symmetry.space_group_name_H-M   'P 1'
#
loop_
_entity.id
_entity.type
_entity.pdbx_description
1 polymer ?
#
loop_
_entity_poly.entity_id
_entity_poly.type
_entity_poly.pdbx_seq_one_letter_code
_entity_poly.pdbx_strand_id
1 'polypeptide(L)' 'MRCSICDQKIELTFLDKIKGTYIKKKLVCRVCQQKYKKEELLQKI' A
#
# COMPACT_ATOMS: atom_id res chain seq x y z
N MET A 1 -1.23 -5.16 -7.14
CA MET A 1 -1.80 -5.48 -5.82
C MET A 1 -3.17 -4.83 -5.65
N ARG A 2 -4.11 -5.46 -4.93
CA ARG A 2 -5.36 -4.82 -4.46
C ARG A 2 -5.40 -4.71 -2.94
N CYS A 3 -6.06 -3.68 -2.43
CA CYS A 3 -6.31 -3.48 -1.01
C CYS A 3 -7.25 -4.57 -0.48
N SER A 4 -6.85 -5.29 0.55
CA SER A 4 -7.68 -6.31 1.21
C SER A 4 -8.99 -5.79 1.81
N ILE A 5 -9.13 -4.49 2.04
CA ILE A 5 -10.32 -3.88 2.67
C ILE A 5 -11.24 -3.24 1.64
N CYS A 6 -10.71 -2.43 0.72
CA CYS A 6 -11.53 -1.69 -0.24
C CYS A 6 -11.43 -2.20 -1.68
N ASP A 7 -10.74 -3.33 -1.89
CA ASP A 7 -10.41 -3.96 -3.19
C ASP A 7 -9.81 -3.03 -4.25
N GLN A 8 -9.44 -1.80 -3.86
CA GLN A 8 -8.85 -0.86 -4.80
C GLN A 8 -7.45 -1.27 -5.21
N LYS A 9 -7.10 -0.96 -6.46
CA LYS A 9 -5.77 -1.18 -7.01
C LYS A 9 -4.75 -0.33 -6.24
N ILE A 10 -3.76 -1.00 -5.68
CA ILE A 10 -2.62 -0.39 -5.03
C ILE A 10 -1.51 -0.28 -6.08
N GLU A 11 -1.17 0.95 -6.44
CA GLU A 11 -0.10 1.26 -7.38
C GLU A 11 1.22 1.43 -6.63
N LEU A 12 2.24 0.68 -7.05
CA LEU A 12 3.62 0.85 -6.59
C LEU A 12 4.34 1.85 -7.52
N THR A 13 5.25 2.63 -6.95
CA THR A 13 6.21 3.45 -7.70
C THR A 13 7.43 2.60 -8.07
N PHE A 14 8.29 3.14 -8.93
CA PHE A 14 9.56 2.51 -9.32
C PHE A 14 10.47 2.13 -8.14
N LEU A 15 10.27 2.71 -6.95
CA LEU A 15 11.02 2.41 -5.74
C LEU A 15 10.30 1.40 -4.82
N ASP A 16 9.37 0.60 -5.36
CA ASP A 16 8.51 -0.34 -4.62
C ASP A 16 7.73 0.31 -3.46
N LYS A 17 7.43 1.61 -3.58
CA LYS A 17 6.65 2.35 -2.59
C LYS A 17 5.22 2.47 -3.08
N ILE A 18 4.22 2.33 -2.22
CA ILE A 18 2.84 2.61 -2.63
C ILE A 18 2.71 4.12 -2.92
N LYS A 19 2.16 4.44 -4.09
CA LYS A 19 1.95 5.80 -4.59
C LYS A 19 0.83 6.52 -3.80
N GLY A 20 1.15 7.65 -3.18
CA GLY A 20 0.18 8.53 -2.52
C GLY A 20 -0.26 8.10 -1.11
N THR A 21 0.56 7.28 -0.44
CA THR A 21 0.15 6.52 0.77
C THR A 21 1.24 6.45 1.82
N TYR A 22 1.79 7.62 2.13
CA TYR A 22 2.74 7.79 3.22
C TYR A 22 2.14 8.70 4.28
N ILE A 23 1.66 8.12 5.37
CA ILE A 23 1.27 8.85 6.59
C ILE A 23 2.27 8.48 7.68
N LYS A 24 3.03 9.45 8.20
CA LYS A 24 4.02 9.24 9.28
C LYS A 24 4.99 8.07 9.01
N LYS A 25 5.52 7.97 7.79
CA LYS A 25 6.41 6.88 7.32
C LYS A 25 5.78 5.47 7.27
N LYS A 26 4.46 5.34 7.43
CA LYS A 26 3.74 4.07 7.29
C LYS A 26 3.08 3.98 5.91
N LEU A 27 3.13 2.78 5.34
CA LEU A 27 2.44 2.43 4.10
C LEU A 27 0.96 2.25 4.43
N VAL A 28 0.11 3.01 3.78
CA VAL A 28 -1.35 2.94 3.97
C VAL A 28 -2.06 2.68 2.65
N CYS A 29 -3.35 2.35 2.65
CA CYS A 29 -4.17 2.44 1.43
C CYS A 29 -4.55 3.89 1.19
N ARG A 30 -4.65 4.35 -0.06
CA ARG A 30 -5.04 5.74 -0.35
C ARG A 30 -6.50 6.00 0.02
N VAL A 31 -7.35 4.98 -0.12
CA VAL A 31 -8.79 5.14 -0.04
C VAL A 31 -9.35 4.75 1.32
N CYS A 32 -9.04 3.55 1.82
CA CYS A 32 -9.50 3.16 3.16
C CYS A 32 -8.51 3.50 4.28
N GLN A 33 -7.34 4.08 3.96
CA GLN A 33 -6.27 4.41 4.93
C GLN A 33 -5.78 3.22 5.78
N GLN A 34 -6.10 1.99 5.36
CA GLN A 34 -5.65 0.79 6.04
C GLN A 34 -4.13 0.73 6.04
N LYS A 35 -3.55 0.49 7.22
CA LYS A 35 -2.10 0.37 7.37
C LYS A 35 -1.65 -1.00 6.88
N TYR A 36 -0.59 -1.01 6.08
CA TYR A 36 0.08 -2.22 5.62
C TYR A 36 1.48 -2.29 6.23
N LYS A 37 1.91 -3.50 6.63
CA LYS A 37 3.32 -3.73 6.91
C LYS A 37 4.07 -3.85 5.58
N LYS A 38 5.33 -3.39 5.55
CA LYS A 38 6.18 -3.49 4.35
C LYS A 38 6.35 -4.94 3.90
N GLU A 39 6.39 -5.88 4.84
CA GLU A 39 6.52 -7.33 4.58
C GLU A 39 5.29 -7.91 3.87
N GLU A 40 4.08 -7.51 4.27
CA GLU A 40 2.81 -7.96 3.65
C GLU A 40 2.66 -7.48 2.21
N LEU A 41 3.36 -6.39 1.87
CA LEU A 41 3.40 -5.83 0.51
C LEU A 41 4.47 -6.50 -0.35
N LEU A 42 5.64 -6.78 0.22
CA LEU A 42 6.76 -7.42 -0.47
C LEU A 42 6.49 -8.90 -0.80
N GLN A 43 5.71 -9.62 0.01
CA GLN A 43 5.36 -11.02 -0.25
C GLN A 43 4.32 -11.22 -1.37
N LYS A 44 3.72 -10.14 -1.89
CA LYS A 44 2.71 -10.20 -2.96
C LYS A 44 3.19 -9.56 -4.28
N ILE A 45 4.50 -9.33 -4.41
CA ILE A 45 5.17 -8.95 -5.66
C ILE A 45 5.51 -10.22 -6.44
#